data_AF-A0A9P5X9P6-F1
#
_entry.id   AF-A0A9P5X9P6-F1
#
_cell.length_a   1.000
_cell.length_b   1.000
_cell.length_c   1.000
_cell.angle_alpha   90.00
_cell.angle_beta   90.00
_cell.angle_gamma   90.00
#
_symmetry.space_group_name_H-M   'P 1'
#
loop_
_entity.id
_entity.type
_entity.pdbx_description
1 polymer ?
#
loop_
_entity_poly.entity_id
_entity_poly.type
_entity_poly.pdbx_seq_one_letter_code
_entity_poly.pdbx_strand_id
1 'polypeptide(L)'
;MLHAYPSMERVAEIRDAHDSRVLFSCVGPAGDVVCTGAGDENLKFWRVWDMTAESVSKKKKIVGSVGEDVGGGRINSTKEGILSIR
;
A
#
# COMPACT_ATOMS: atom_id res chain seq x y z
N MET A 1 3.62 11.05 -4.07
CA MET A 1 4.68 10.63 -5.00
C MET A 1 5.76 9.89 -4.23
N LEU A 2 6.34 8.83 -4.78
CA LEU A 2 7.46 8.09 -4.20
C LEU A 2 8.70 8.29 -5.07
N HIS A 3 9.82 8.61 -4.42
CA HIS A 3 11.09 8.88 -5.09
C HIS A 3 12.17 7.90 -4.62
N ALA A 4 12.98 7.43 -5.55
CA ALA A 4 14.18 6.67 -5.24
C ALA A 4 15.24 7.62 -4.67
N TYR A 5 15.98 7.17 -3.67
CA TYR A 5 17.12 7.91 -3.13
C TYR A 5 18.39 7.07 -3.35
N PRO A 6 19.52 7.66 -3.82
CA PRO A 6 19.82 9.09 -3.95
C PRO A 6 19.47 9.74 -5.30
N SER A 7 19.00 8.99 -6.30
CA SER A 7 18.75 9.50 -7.66
C SER A 7 17.61 10.52 -7.76
N MET A 8 16.73 10.59 -6.77
CA MET A 8 15.51 11.39 -6.73
C MET A 8 14.53 11.10 -7.87
N GLU A 9 14.72 9.98 -8.57
CA GLU A 9 13.86 9.53 -9.66
C GLU A 9 12.45 9.21 -9.13
N ARG A 10 11.42 9.64 -9.86
CA ARG A 10 10.02 9.35 -9.49
C ARG A 10 9.72 7.89 -9.81
N VAL A 11 9.59 7.07 -8.77
CA VAL A 11 9.30 5.63 -8.89
C VAL A 11 7.82 5.38 -9.07
N ALA A 12 6.98 6.09 -8.31
CA ALA A 12 5.53 5.91 -8.36
C ALA A 12 4.78 7.20 -8.03
N GLU A 13 3.61 7.35 -8.63
CA GLU A 13 2.68 8.43 -8.34
C GLU A 13 1.29 7.83 -8.08
N ILE A 14 0.87 7.93 -6.82
CA ILE A 14 -0.49 7.57 -6.42
C ILE A 14 -1.36 8.78 -6.73
N ARG A 15 -2.15 8.69 -7.80
CA ARG A 15 -3.12 9.70 -8.21
C ARG A 15 -4.40 9.50 -7.40
N ASP A 16 -5.07 10.59 -7.05
CA ASP A 16 -6.34 10.58 -6.31
C ASP A 16 -6.27 9.78 -4.99
N ALA A 17 -5.17 9.95 -4.26
CA ALA A 17 -4.95 9.24 -3.00
C ALA A 17 -6.02 9.59 -1.95
N HIS A 18 -6.34 10.87 -1.78
CA HIS A 18 -7.35 11.35 -0.82
C HIS A 18 -8.09 12.55 -1.41
N ASP A 19 -9.35 12.74 -0.99
CA ASP A 19 -10.16 13.89 -1.42
C ASP A 19 -9.74 15.18 -0.71
N SER A 20 -9.05 15.03 0.42
CA SER A 20 -8.44 16.10 1.20
C SER A 20 -6.92 15.99 1.22
N ARG A 21 -6.25 17.02 1.72
CA ARG A 21 -4.79 17.01 1.85
C ARG A 21 -4.33 15.86 2.76
N VAL A 22 -3.32 15.13 2.33
CA VAL A 22 -2.65 14.12 3.15
C VAL A 22 -1.92 14.81 4.30
N LEU A 23 -2.14 14.33 5.51
CA LEU A 23 -1.58 14.91 6.74
C LEU A 23 -0.48 14.02 7.32
N PHE A 24 -0.65 12.70 7.20
CA PHE A 24 0.24 11.71 7.80
C PHE A 24 0.54 10.58 6.82
N SER A 25 1.76 10.07 6.91
CA SER A 25 2.18 8.86 6.22
C SER A 25 3.01 8.01 7.18
N CYS A 26 2.78 6.70 7.20
CA CYS A 26 3.63 5.76 7.91
C CYS A 26 3.92 4.54 7.04
N VAL A 27 5.05 3.89 7.32
CA VAL A 27 5.43 2.64 6.66
C VAL A 27 5.18 1.50 7.65
N GLY A 28 4.60 0.41 7.18
CA GLY A 28 4.43 -0.80 7.98
C GLY A 28 5.78 -1.35 8.44
N PRO A 29 5.83 -2.08 9.56
CA PRO A 29 7.08 -2.61 10.11
C PRO A 29 7.79 -3.60 9.18
N ALA A 30 7.07 -4.23 8.24
CA ALA A 30 7.63 -5.10 7.22
C ALA A 30 8.13 -4.36 5.97
N GLY A 31 7.88 -3.05 5.87
CA GLY A 31 8.32 -2.22 4.74
C GLY A 31 7.60 -2.50 3.42
N ASP A 32 6.47 -3.21 3.43
CA ASP A 32 5.73 -3.62 2.23
C ASP A 32 4.51 -2.73 1.95
N VAL A 33 3.92 -2.17 3.00
CA VAL A 33 2.72 -1.31 2.95
C VAL A 33 3.03 0.08 3.47
N VAL A 34 2.49 1.08 2.81
CA VAL A 34 2.46 2.48 3.25
C VAL A 34 1.03 2.84 3.62
N CYS A 35 0.82 3.43 4.79
CA CYS A 35 -0.48 3.96 5.19
C CYS A 35 -0.46 5.48 5.11
N THR A 36 -1.53 6.06 4.58
CA THR A 36 -1.74 7.51 4.51
C THR A 36 -3.06 7.89 5.18
N GLY A 37 -3.03 8.97 5.95
CA GLY A 37 -4.22 9.57 6.56
C GLY A 37 -4.39 11.02 6.09
N ALA A 38 -5.63 11.40 5.80
CA ALA A 38 -5.97 12.75 5.35
C ALA A 38 -7.18 13.32 6.11
N GLY A 39 -7.54 14.56 5.78
CA GLY A 39 -8.70 15.24 6.36
C GLY A 39 -10.06 14.77 5.82
N ASP A 40 -10.09 13.71 5.02
CA ASP A 40 -11.31 13.05 4.52
C ASP A 40 -11.77 11.91 5.44
N GLU A 41 -11.24 11.87 6.67
CA GLU A 41 -11.55 10.87 7.72
C GLU A 41 -11.22 9.42 7.31
N ASN A 42 -10.44 9.23 6.24
CA ASN A 42 -10.05 7.93 5.73
C ASN A 42 -8.56 7.65 5.93
N LEU A 43 -8.26 6.38 6.19
CA LEU A 43 -6.93 5.80 6.13
C LEU A 43 -6.85 4.89 4.91
N LYS A 44 -5.91 5.16 4.01
CA LYS A 44 -5.67 4.30 2.83
C LYS A 44 -4.34 3.58 2.94
N PHE A 45 -4.34 2.31 2.58
CA PHE A 45 -3.18 1.43 2.62
C PHE A 45 -2.71 1.15 1.19
N TRP A 46 -1.42 1.33 0.94
CA TRP A 46 -0.82 1.21 -0.38
C TRP A 46 0.28 0.16 -0.34
N ARG A 47 0.10 -0.93 -1.08
CA ARG A 47 1.19 -1.88 -1.30
C ARG A 47 2.06 -1.41 -2.47
N VAL A 48 3.17 -0.74 -2.15
CA VAL A 48 4.03 -0.10 -3.16
C VAL A 48 5.19 -0.99 -3.59
N TRP A 49 5.58 -1.95 -2.74
CA TRP A 49 6.63 -2.91 -3.05
C TRP A 49 6.03 -4.32 -3.17
N ASP A 50 6.20 -4.93 -4.34
CA ASP A 50 6.00 -6.35 -4.49
C ASP A 50 7.22 -7.06 -3.90
N MET A 51 6.99 -7.90 -2.88
CA MET A 51 8.02 -8.83 -2.42
C MET A 51 8.31 -9.75 -3.61
N THR A 52 9.48 -9.59 -4.24
CA THR A 52 9.94 -10.52 -5.26
C THR A 52 9.88 -11.93 -4.68
N ALA A 53 9.23 -12.83 -5.43
CA ALA A 53 8.90 -14.20 -5.01
C ALA A 53 10.12 -15.03 -4.57
N GLU A 54 11.33 -14.54 -4.79
CA GLU A 54 12.59 -15.19 -4.36
C GLU A 54 12.72 -15.27 -2.83
N SER A 55 12.07 -14.38 -2.07
CA SER A 55 12.11 -14.41 -0.59
C SER A 55 10.93 -15.14 0.07
N VAL A 56 9.87 -15.46 -0.68
CA VAL A 56 8.59 -15.96 -0.15
C VAL A 56 8.56 -17.48 0.04
N SER A 57 9.48 -18.22 -0.58
CA SER A 57 9.55 -19.69 -0.45
C SER A 57 9.83 -20.20 0.96
N LYS A 58 10.27 -19.35 1.90
CA LYS A 58 10.60 -19.76 3.28
C LYS A 58 9.50 -19.51 4.32
N LYS A 59 8.44 -18.75 4.01
CA LYS A 59 7.43 -18.34 5.02
C LYS A 59 6.02 -18.91 4.80
N LYS A 60 5.77 -19.62 3.70
CA LYS A 60 4.43 -20.11 3.29
C LYS A 60 3.88 -21.33 4.05
N LYS A 61 4.41 -21.68 5.24
CA LYS A 61 3.99 -22.89 5.98
C LYS A 61 3.24 -22.64 7.28
N ILE A 62 2.94 -21.40 7.66
CA ILE A 62 2.26 -21.11 8.92
C ILE A 62 1.13 -20.10 8.65
N VAL A 63 -0.09 -20.52 8.97
CA VAL A 63 -1.38 -19.80 8.92
C VAL A 63 -2.05 -19.72 7.54
N GLY A 64 -3.08 -20.56 7.39
CA GLY A 64 -3.93 -20.63 6.20
C GLY A 64 -4.93 -19.48 6.08
N SER A 65 -5.26 -19.17 4.82
CA SER A 65 -6.61 -19.15 4.27
C SER A 65 -7.73 -18.71 5.24
N VAL A 66 -8.01 -17.40 5.33
CA VAL A 66 -9.37 -16.80 5.24
C VAL A 66 -9.18 -15.32 4.90
N GLY A 67 -9.83 -14.84 3.84
CA GLY A 67 -9.88 -13.42 3.46
C GLY A 67 -10.40 -13.25 2.05
N GLU A 68 -11.73 -13.14 1.94
CA GLU A 68 -12.53 -13.00 0.72
C GLU A 68 -12.05 -11.93 -0.26
N ASP A 69 -12.14 -12.29 -1.53
CA ASP A 69 -12.02 -11.45 -2.71
C ASP A 69 -13.06 -10.31 -2.72
N VAL A 70 -12.59 -9.06 -2.66
CA VAL A 70 -13.34 -7.90 -3.17
C VAL A 70 -12.40 -7.02 -3.98
N GLY A 71 -12.64 -6.93 -5.30
CA GLY A 71 -12.14 -5.84 -6.14
C GLY A 71 -11.29 -6.28 -7.32
N GLY A 72 -11.89 -6.25 -8.51
CA GLY A 72 -11.31 -6.66 -9.78
C GLY A 72 -10.11 -5.82 -10.24
N GLY A 73 -9.25 -6.48 -11.03
CA GLY A 73 -7.92 -6.01 -11.37
C GLY A 73 -7.85 -4.74 -12.22
N ARG A 74 -6.77 -3.98 -11.98
CA ARG A 74 -6.14 -3.07 -12.93
C ARG A 74 -4.63 -3.23 -12.76
N ILE A 75 -3.91 -3.30 -13.88
CA ILE A 75 -2.45 -3.50 -13.97
C ILE A 75 -1.60 -2.30 -13.50
N ASN A 76 -2.12 -1.48 -12.58
CA ASN A 76 -1.41 -0.46 -11.78
C ASN A 76 -2.16 -0.21 -10.46
N SER A 77 -3.03 -1.14 -10.04
CA SER A 77 -3.76 -1.06 -8.79
C SER A 77 -2.82 -1.51 -7.68
N THR A 78 -2.23 -0.56 -6.96
CA THR A 78 -1.83 -0.82 -5.58
C THR A 78 -3.06 -1.41 -4.89
N LYS A 79 -2.95 -2.62 -4.34
CA LYS A 79 -4.06 -3.25 -3.61
C LYS A 79 -4.38 -2.35 -2.42
N GLU A 80 -5.39 -1.51 -2.54
CA GLU A 80 -5.71 -0.50 -1.56
C GLU A 80 -6.76 -1.00 -0.58
N GLY A 81 -6.42 -0.94 0.70
CA GLY A 81 -7.40 -1.06 1.78
C GLY A 81 -7.83 0.35 2.18
N ILE A 82 -9.13 0.58 2.35
CA ILE A 82 -9.66 1.84 2.89
C ILE A 82 -10.28 1.54 4.24
N LEU A 83 -9.82 2.25 5.27
CA LEU A 83 -10.39 2.21 6.60
C LEU A 83 -10.99 3.59 6.91
N SER A 84 -12.32 3.65 6.99
CA SER A 84 -13.05 4.82 7.49
C SER A 84 -12.98 4.85 9.01
N ILE A 85 -12.82 6.03 9.59
CA ILE A 85 -12.73 6.23 11.04
C ILE A 85 -14.12 6.46 11.68
N ARG A 86 -15.19 6.42 10.88
CA ARG A 86 -16.58 6.63 11.33
C ARG A 86 -17.37 5.33 11.50
#